data_AF-A0A8J3QJ25-F1
#
_entry.id   AF-A0A8J3QJ25-F1
#
_cell.length_a   1.000
_cell.length_b   1.000
_cell.length_c   1.000
_cell.angle_alpha   90.00
_cell.angle_beta   90.00
_cell.angle_gamma   90.00
#
_symmetry.space_group_name_H-M   'P 1'
#
loop_
_entity.id
_entity.type
_entity.pdbx_description
1 polymer ?
#
loop_
_entity_poly.entity_id
_entity_poly.type
_entity_poly.pdbx_seq_one_letter_code
_entity_poly.pdbx_strand_id
1 'polypeptide(L)'
;MVPLIRSRQQVSVAPVDPAKVEVGDIVLARVAGTVYLHLVSSVDPRSGRVQISNNRGRVNGWTTYARVFGICVAVEGNPRPRLDGKVRVG
;
A
#
# COMPACT_ATOMS: atom_id res chain seq x y z
N MET A 1 3.07 -5.04 -9.99
CA MET A 1 3.87 -5.40 -8.79
C MET A 1 4.29 -6.88 -8.84
N VAL A 2 4.92 -7.35 -9.91
CA VAL A 2 5.28 -8.79 -10.04
C VAL A 2 6.36 -9.16 -9.01
N PRO A 3 6.30 -10.33 -8.34
CA PRO A 3 5.27 -11.38 -8.45
C PRO A 3 3.94 -11.17 -7.70
N LEU A 4 3.81 -10.20 -6.78
CA LEU A 4 2.60 -10.03 -5.96
C LEU A 4 1.32 -9.74 -6.76
N ILE A 5 1.42 -8.89 -7.79
CA ILE A 5 0.32 -8.54 -8.69
C ILE A 5 0.87 -8.44 -10.11
N ARG A 6 0.37 -9.30 -11.00
CA ARG A 6 0.67 -9.36 -12.44
C ARG A 6 -0.18 -8.36 -13.22
N SER A 7 0.25 -8.08 -14.45
CA SER A 7 -0.51 -7.21 -15.36
C SER A 7 -1.91 -7.76 -15.61
N ARG A 8 -2.90 -6.86 -15.68
CA ARG A 8 -4.33 -7.15 -15.87
C ARG A 8 -5.04 -7.88 -14.73
N GLN A 9 -4.37 -8.16 -13.62
CA GLN A 9 -5.08 -8.70 -12.46
C GLN A 9 -5.98 -7.64 -11.84
N GLN A 10 -7.24 -8.01 -11.58
CA GLN A 10 -8.18 -7.17 -10.87
C GLN A 10 -7.75 -7.02 -9.41
N VAL A 11 -7.80 -5.78 -8.91
CA VAL A 11 -7.45 -5.44 -7.53
C VAL A 11 -8.59 -4.67 -6.89
N SER A 12 -9.01 -5.11 -5.71
CA SER A 12 -9.93 -4.37 -4.86
C SER A 12 -9.13 -3.54 -3.86
N VAL A 13 -9.48 -2.25 -3.74
CA VAL A 13 -8.88 -1.33 -2.78
C VAL A 13 -9.95 -0.75 -1.86
N ALA A 14 -9.60 -0.50 -0.61
CA ALA A 14 -10.47 0.18 0.35
C ALA A 14 -9.73 1.37 1.00
N PRO A 15 -10.44 2.42 1.44
CA PRO A 15 -9.84 3.50 2.21
C PRO A 15 -9.13 2.96 3.44
N VAL A 16 -7.90 3.42 3.68
CA VAL A 16 -7.05 2.92 4.76
C VAL A 16 -6.78 4.00 5.79
N ASP A 17 -6.64 3.61 7.05
CA ASP A 17 -5.95 4.40 8.06
C ASP A 17 -4.43 4.21 7.91
N PRO A 18 -3.69 5.20 7.36
CA PRO A 18 -2.27 5.05 7.08
C PRO A 18 -1.42 4.92 8.34
N ALA A 19 -1.94 5.30 9.53
CA ALA A 19 -1.27 5.08 10.81
C ALA A 19 -1.19 3.61 11.21
N LYS A 20 -2.04 2.75 10.63
CA LYS A 20 -2.10 1.30 10.89
C LYS A 20 -1.46 0.44 9.80
N VAL A 21 -0.94 1.08 8.75
CA VAL A 21 -0.19 0.40 7.69
C VAL A 21 1.12 -0.14 8.25
N GLU A 22 1.47 -1.34 7.85
CA GLU A 22 2.70 -2.03 8.26
C GLU A 22 3.49 -2.53 7.05
N VAL A 23 4.73 -2.98 7.29
CA VAL A 23 5.59 -3.56 6.26
C VAL A 23 4.89 -4.76 5.61
N GLY A 24 5.02 -4.87 4.29
CA GLY A 24 4.40 -5.91 3.47
C GLY A 24 2.99 -5.59 2.99
N ASP A 25 2.35 -4.52 3.50
CA ASP A 25 1.07 -4.06 2.97
C ASP A 25 1.24 -3.49 1.56
N ILE A 26 0.19 -3.63 0.75
CA ILE A 26 0.12 -3.05 -0.58
C ILE A 26 -0.85 -1.88 -0.52
N VAL A 27 -0.35 -0.67 -0.76
CA VAL A 27 -1.14 0.56 -0.64
C VAL A 27 -1.28 1.27 -1.98
N LEU A 28 -2.43 1.91 -2.19
CA LEU A 28 -2.62 2.92 -3.22
C LEU A 28 -2.06 4.24 -2.69
N ALA A 29 -0.96 4.70 -3.26
CA ALA A 29 -0.27 5.88 -2.76
C ALA A 29 0.37 6.71 -3.86
N ARG A 30 0.56 8.01 -3.58
CA ARG A 30 1.34 8.91 -4.44
C ARG A 30 2.81 8.93 -4.02
N VAL A 31 3.72 8.60 -4.93
CA VAL A 31 5.17 8.78 -4.75
C VAL A 31 5.79 9.22 -6.07
N ALA A 32 6.76 10.14 -6.00
CA ALA A 32 7.43 10.71 -7.19
C ALA A 32 6.44 11.22 -8.28
N GLY A 33 5.34 11.85 -7.86
CA GLY A 33 4.35 12.46 -8.76
C GLY A 33 3.23 11.53 -9.23
N THR A 34 3.43 10.20 -9.20
CA THR A 34 2.46 9.21 -9.71
C THR A 34 1.68 8.50 -8.61
N VAL A 35 0.45 8.06 -8.89
CA VAL A 35 -0.40 7.28 -7.97
C VAL A 35 -0.51 5.85 -8.49
N TYR A 36 0.04 4.89 -7.75
CA TYR A 36 -0.02 3.47 -8.09
C TYR A 36 -0.17 2.61 -6.84
N LEU A 37 -0.35 1.31 -7.06
CA LEU A 37 -0.17 0.30 -6.02
C LEU A 37 1.31 0.09 -5.75
N HIS A 38 1.65 0.04 -4.47
CA HIS A 38 3.01 0.06 -3.97
C HIS A 38 3.18 -0.87 -2.79
N LEU A 39 4.33 -1.54 -2.71
CA LEU A 39 4.70 -2.34 -1.54
C LEU A 39 5.31 -1.44 -0.46
N VAL A 40 4.81 -1.53 0.76
CA VAL A 40 5.40 -0.87 1.92
C VAL A 40 6.60 -1.68 2.40
N SER A 41 7.79 -1.08 2.37
CA SER A 41 9.04 -1.71 2.85
C SER A 41 9.47 -1.24 4.24
N SER A 42 8.98 -0.09 4.69
CA SER A 42 9.26 0.45 6.03
C SER A 42 8.18 1.45 6.44
N VAL A 43 8.07 1.71 7.74
CA VAL A 43 7.12 2.67 8.34
C VAL A 43 7.86 3.59 9.29
N ASP A 44 7.46 4.86 9.31
CA ASP A 44 7.98 5.88 10.23
C ASP A 44 6.80 6.65 10.83
N PRO A 45 6.18 6.11 11.90
CA PRO A 45 5.02 6.73 12.55
C PRO A 45 5.34 8.09 13.16
N ARG A 46 6.59 8.30 13.61
CA ARG A 46 7.03 9.58 14.18
C ARG A 46 6.97 10.71 13.16
N SER A 47 7.33 10.41 11.92
CA SER A 47 7.28 11.38 10.81
C SER A 47 6.00 11.25 9.95
N GLY A 48 5.04 10.40 10.34
CA GLY A 48 3.78 10.20 9.63
C GLY A 48 3.95 9.79 8.16
N ARG A 49 4.87 8.85 7.88
CA ARG A 49 5.22 8.44 6.51
C ARG A 49 5.53 6.95 6.40
N VAL A 50 5.45 6.44 5.18
CA VAL A 50 5.79 5.06 4.82
C VAL A 50 6.83 5.06 3.68
N GLN A 51 7.68 4.05 3.68
CA GLN A 51 8.63 3.82 2.60
C GLN A 51 8.02 2.88 1.57
N ILE A 52 8.12 3.28 0.32
CA ILE A 52 7.62 2.54 -0.82
C ILE A 52 8.78 1.90 -1.56
N SER A 53 8.60 0.62 -1.91
CA SER A 53 9.52 -0.15 -2.73
C SER A 53 8.82 -0.67 -3.98
N ASN A 54 9.62 -0.95 -5.01
CA ASN A 54 9.19 -1.86 -6.04
C ASN A 54 9.31 -3.29 -5.49
N ASN A 55 8.48 -4.20 -5.99
CA ASN A 55 8.48 -5.59 -5.56
C ASN A 55 9.68 -6.40 -6.14
N ARG A 56 10.81 -5.72 -6.37
CA ARG A 56 12.07 -6.24 -6.93
C ARG A 56 13.29 -5.72 -6.16
N GLY A 57 13.12 -5.21 -4.94
CA GLY A 57 14.22 -4.82 -4.05
C GLY A 57 14.73 -3.37 -4.22
N ARG A 58 14.10 -2.53 -5.06
CA ARG A 58 14.45 -1.11 -5.16
C ARG A 58 13.50 -0.26 -4.32
N VAL A 59 14.03 0.67 -3.54
CA VAL A 59 13.24 1.71 -2.87
C VAL A 59 12.88 2.81 -3.88
N ASN A 60 11.59 3.14 -3.97
CA ASN A 60 11.09 4.21 -4.84
C ASN A 60 11.04 5.56 -4.10
N GLY A 61 10.90 5.56 -2.78
CA GLY A 61 10.94 6.76 -1.95
C GLY A 61 10.04 6.68 -0.72
N TRP A 62 9.99 7.78 0.02
CA TRP A 62 9.09 7.95 1.17
C TRP A 62 7.86 8.77 0.76
N THR A 63 6.70 8.45 1.33
CA THR A 63 5.48 9.24 1.15
C THR A 63 4.74 9.39 2.47
N THR A 64 4.13 10.56 2.67
CA THR A 64 3.40 10.90 3.90
C THR A 64 2.05 10.19 3.95
N TYR A 65 1.48 10.07 5.14
CA TYR A 65 0.14 9.50 5.36
C TYR A 65 -0.96 10.15 4.51
N ALA A 66 -0.89 11.48 4.30
CA ALA A 66 -1.82 12.21 3.43
C ALA A 66 -1.78 11.77 1.96
N ARG A 67 -0.74 11.04 1.55
CA ARG A 67 -0.56 10.53 0.18
C ARG A 67 -0.77 9.02 0.09
N VAL A 68 -1.27 8.39 1.16
CA VAL A 68 -1.69 6.99 1.20
C VAL A 68 -3.22 6.98 1.23
N PHE A 69 -3.83 6.53 0.15
CA PHE A 69 -5.27 6.69 -0.10
C PHE A 69 -6.07 5.42 0.21
N GLY A 70 -5.44 4.25 0.07
CA GLY A 70 -6.12 2.98 0.29
C GLY A 70 -5.16 1.82 0.44
N ILE A 71 -5.71 0.67 0.81
CA ILE A 71 -5.01 -0.62 0.93
C ILE A 71 -5.64 -1.62 -0.03
N CYS A 72 -4.81 -2.45 -0.64
CA CYS A 72 -5.27 -3.59 -1.44
C CYS A 72 -5.87 -4.64 -0.52
N VAL A 73 -7.17 -4.89 -0.69
CA VAL A 73 -7.92 -5.86 0.14
C VAL A 73 -8.10 -7.20 -0.55
N ALA A 74 -8.03 -7.25 -1.89
CA ALA A 74 -8.10 -8.49 -2.65
C ALA A 74 -7.42 -8.38 -4.02
N VAL A 75 -6.97 -9.52 -4.55
CA VAL A 75 -6.44 -9.68 -5.92
C VAL A 75 -7.16 -10.87 -6.56
N GLU A 76 -7.81 -10.68 -7.71
CA GLU A 76 -8.66 -11.72 -8.34
C GLU A 76 -9.67 -12.33 -7.35
N GLY A 77 -10.28 -11.49 -6.52
CA GLY A 77 -11.21 -11.93 -5.47
C GLY A 77 -10.55 -12.60 -4.25
N ASN A 78 -9.27 -12.96 -4.30
CA ASN A 78 -8.56 -13.57 -3.17
C ASN A 78 -8.21 -12.51 -2.12
N PRO A 79 -8.68 -12.63 -0.87
CA PRO A 79 -8.40 -11.64 0.17
C PRO A 79 -6.91 -11.52 0.47
N ARG A 80 -6.47 -10.30 0.76
CA ARG A 80 -5.14 -10.02 1.31
C ARG A 80 -5.18 -10.22 2.83
N PRO A 81 -4.09 -10.74 3.44
CA PRO A 81 -4.04 -10.91 4.87
C PRO A 81 -3.83 -9.56 5.60
N ARG A 82 -4.03 -9.57 6.92
CA ARG A 82 -3.72 -8.44 7.83
C ARG A 82 -4.50 -7.16 7.51
N LEU A 83 -5.81 -7.25 7.31
CA LEU A 83 -6.67 -6.09 7.03
C LEU A 83 -7.38 -5.55 8.28
N ASP A 84 -7.41 -6.33 9.36
CA ASP A 84 -8.18 -6.04 10.56
C ASP A 84 -7.83 -4.67 11.14
N GLY A 85 -8.86 -3.83 11.30
CA GLY A 85 -8.75 -2.49 11.85
C GLY A 85 -8.06 -1.46 10.96
N LYS A 86 -7.53 -1.82 9.78
CA LYS A 86 -6.82 -0.90 8.86
C LYS A 86 -7.77 -0.18 7.91
N VAL A 87 -8.85 -0.82 7.50
CA VAL A 87 -9.84 -0.23 6.60
C VAL A 87 -10.68 0.79 7.38
N ARG A 88 -10.84 1.99 6.85
CA ARG A 88 -11.74 2.99 7.42
C ARG A 88 -13.18 2.59 7.08
N VAL A 89 -14.00 2.44 8.12
CA VAL A 89 -15.45 2.35 7.95
C VAL A 89 -15.94 3.77 7.71
N GLY A 90 -16.72 3.96 6.64
CA GLY A 90 -17.31 5.25 6.28
C GLY A 90 -18.35 5.72 7.27
#